data_AF-E7C271-F1
#
_entry.id   AF-E7C271-F1
#
_cell.length_a   1.000
_cell.length_b   1.000
_cell.length_c   1.000
_cell.angle_alpha   90.00
_cell.angle_beta   90.00
_cell.angle_gamma   90.00
#
_symmetry.space_group_name_H-M   'P 1'
#
loop_
_entity.id
_entity.type
_entity.pdbx_description
1 polymer ?
#
loop_
_entity_poly.entity_id
_entity_poly.type
_entity_poly.pdbx_seq_one_letter_code
_entity_poly.pdbx_strand_id
1 'polypeptide(L)' 'MKFDNFSIQEPDSNVKVKDTFEIDSNLKVDSFSESNEYVPKLDADYCFDKATTLSILAGFQNNRRVMVQGLHGSGKSTSY' A
#
# COMPACT_ATOMS: atom_id res chain seq x y z
N MET A 1 -30.58 0.54 11.21
CA MET A 1 -29.36 0.40 10.40
C MET A 1 -28.56 1.68 10.59
N LYS A 2 -27.40 1.60 11.25
CA LYS A 2 -26.49 2.74 11.35
C LYS A 2 -25.70 2.78 10.05
N PHE A 3 -25.77 3.88 9.33
CA PHE A 3 -24.85 4.16 8.26
C PHE A 3 -23.59 4.67 8.95
N ASP A 4 -22.56 3.83 9.01
CA ASP A 4 -21.26 4.28 9.46
C ASP A 4 -20.79 5.32 8.43
N ASN A 5 -20.81 6.59 8.84
CA ASN A 5 -20.17 7.66 8.09
C ASN A 5 -18.69 7.31 8.03
N PHE A 6 -18.25 6.71 6.92
CA PHE A 6 -16.85 6.70 6.54
C PHE A 6 -16.44 8.16 6.40
N SER A 7 -15.92 8.76 7.48
CA SER A 7 -15.16 9.99 7.34
C SER A 7 -14.08 9.67 6.31
N ILE A 8 -14.02 10.49 5.27
CA ILE A 8 -12.92 10.47 4.32
C ILE A 8 -11.71 10.83 5.17
N GLN A 9 -11.02 9.82 5.71
CA GLN A 9 -9.79 10.02 6.43
C GLN A 9 -8.77 10.41 5.36
N GLU A 10 -8.32 11.66 5.40
CA GLU A 10 -7.16 12.09 4.65
C GLU A 10 -5.92 11.52 5.36
N PRO A 11 -4.91 11.07 4.61
CA PRO A 11 -3.68 10.59 5.23
C PRO A 11 -3.03 11.73 6.02
N ASP A 12 -2.74 11.46 7.28
CA ASP A 12 -2.27 12.43 8.27
C ASP A 12 -0.74 12.38 8.48
N SER A 13 -0.08 11.40 7.86
CA SER A 13 1.35 11.16 7.98
C SER A 13 1.99 10.84 6.63
N ASN A 14 3.32 10.90 6.59
CA ASN A 14 4.10 10.57 5.40
C ASN A 14 5.29 9.68 5.79
N VAL A 15 5.46 8.56 5.09
CA VAL A 15 6.52 7.58 5.35
C VAL A 15 7.49 7.49 4.18
N LYS A 16 8.77 7.30 4.51
CA LYS A 16 9.79 7.03 3.50
C LYS A 16 9.77 5.55 3.16
N VAL A 17 9.71 5.24 1.87
CA VAL A 17 9.72 3.87 1.37
C VAL A 17 10.96 3.10 1.83
N LYS A 18 12.10 3.79 1.95
CA LYS A 18 13.34 3.23 2.46
C LYS A 18 13.26 2.75 3.91
N ASP A 19 12.55 3.47 4.77
CA ASP A 19 12.47 3.15 6.20
C ASP A 19 11.40 2.06 6.45
N THR A 20 10.33 2.03 5.64
CA THR A 20 9.21 1.09 5.82
C THR A 20 9.42 -0.24 5.09
N PHE A 21 9.96 -0.21 3.87
CA PHE A 21 10.12 -1.39 3.02
C PHE A 21 11.58 -1.81 2.81
N GLU A 22 12.54 -1.08 3.39
CA GLU A 22 13.99 -1.32 3.21
C GLU A 22 14.43 -1.28 1.74
N ILE A 23 13.67 -0.58 0.89
CA ILE A 23 13.98 -0.39 -0.52
C ILE A 23 14.68 0.96 -0.67
N ASP A 24 15.91 0.96 -1.20
CA ASP A 24 16.68 2.19 -1.42
C ASP A 24 16.01 3.07 -2.49
N SER A 25 15.13 3.95 -2.03
CA SER A 25 14.30 4.82 -2.85
C SER A 25 14.05 6.14 -2.12
N ASN A 26 14.10 7.24 -2.86
CA ASN A 26 13.76 8.58 -2.36
C ASN A 26 12.25 8.85 -2.34
N LEU A 27 11.41 7.82 -2.60
CA LEU A 27 9.97 7.94 -2.56
C LEU A 27 9.44 8.16 -1.15
N LYS A 28 8.41 8.99 -1.09
CA LYS A 28 7.65 9.32 0.11
C LYS A 28 6.18 9.09 -0.23
N VAL A 29 5.49 8.32 0.60
CA VAL A 29 4.08 8.01 0.39
C VAL A 29 3.28 8.46 1.60
N ASP A 30 2.08 8.95 1.33
CA ASP A 30 1.16 9.34 2.37
C ASP A 30 0.60 8.09 3.07
N SER A 31 0.44 8.18 4.38
CA SER A 31 0.10 7.06 5.25
C SER A 31 -0.82 7.52 6.37
N PHE A 32 -1.60 6.59 6.91
CA PHE A 32 -2.41 6.80 8.09
C PHE A 32 -1.63 6.45 9.36
N SER A 33 -1.72 7.28 10.41
CA SER A 33 -1.11 6.96 11.70
C SER A 33 -1.78 5.79 12.42
N GLU A 34 -3.08 5.59 12.18
CA GLU A 34 -3.90 4.55 12.79
C GLU A 34 -4.39 3.57 11.72
N SER A 35 -4.21 2.27 11.99
CA SER A 35 -4.82 1.21 11.19
C SER A 35 -6.31 1.06 11.53
N ASN A 36 -7.15 0.80 10.54
CA ASN A 36 -8.57 0.48 10.74
C ASN A 36 -8.87 -1.00 10.42
N GLU A 37 -10.12 -1.42 10.60
CA GLU A 37 -10.55 -2.81 10.35
C GLU A 37 -10.43 -3.25 8.87
N TYR A 38 -10.25 -2.31 7.95
CA TYR A 38 -10.03 -2.57 6.53
C TYR A 38 -8.55 -2.75 6.18
N VAL A 39 -7.63 -2.39 7.09
CA VAL A 39 -6.20 -2.64 6.90
C VAL A 39 -5.91 -4.10 7.30
N PRO A 40 -5.46 -4.95 6.36
CA PRO A 40 -5.12 -6.33 6.69
C PRO A 40 -3.90 -6.41 7.63
N LYS A 41 -3.80 -7.53 8.35
CA LYS A 41 -2.65 -7.80 9.21
C LYS A 41 -1.40 -7.99 8.35
N LEU A 42 -0.25 -7.59 8.89
CA LEU A 42 1.04 -7.78 8.23
C LEU A 42 1.34 -9.28 8.09
N ASP A 43 1.61 -9.72 6.87
CA ASP A 43 1.95 -11.09 6.50
C ASP A 43 3.38 -11.12 5.93
N ALA A 44 4.27 -11.85 6.59
CA ALA A 44 5.67 -11.96 6.20
C ALA A 44 5.87 -12.88 4.98
N ASP A 45 4.92 -13.79 4.72
CA ASP A 45 4.98 -14.71 3.58
C ASP A 45 4.48 -14.04 2.28
N TYR A 46 3.84 -12.87 2.41
CA TYR A 46 3.30 -12.09 1.31
C TYR A 46 4.12 -10.81 1.07
N CYS A 47 5.21 -10.95 0.31
CA CYS A 47 6.07 -9.84 -0.06
C CYS A 47 6.14 -9.70 -1.59
N PHE A 48 5.70 -8.55 -2.11
CA PHE A 48 5.95 -8.19 -3.51
C PHE A 48 7.45 -7.98 -3.75
N ASP A 49 7.92 -8.30 -4.96
CA ASP A 49 9.27 -7.94 -5.35
C ASP A 49 9.45 -6.40 -5.34
N LYS A 50 10.70 -5.95 -5.21
CA LYS A 50 11.03 -4.53 -5.06
C LYS A 50 10.48 -3.67 -6.20
N ALA A 51 10.48 -4.16 -7.44
CA ALA A 51 10.02 -3.38 -8.59
C ALA A 51 8.49 -3.23 -8.59
N THR A 52 7.77 -4.29 -8.22
CA THR A 52 6.31 -4.26 -8.06
C THR A 52 5.91 -3.31 -6.93
N THR A 53 6.56 -3.42 -5.76
CA THR A 53 6.32 -2.52 -4.62
C THR A 53 6.52 -1.06 -4.99
N LEU A 54 7.65 -0.73 -5.64
CA LEU A 54 7.94 0.64 -6.08
C LEU A 54 6.90 1.15 -7.10
N SER A 55 6.47 0.30 -8.02
CA SER A 55 5.49 0.68 -9.04
C SER A 55 4.14 1.04 -8.40
N ILE A 56 3.68 0.22 -7.45
CA ILE A 56 2.44 0.47 -6.71
C ILE A 56 2.54 1.78 -5.91
N LEU A 57 3.62 1.96 -5.16
CA LEU A 57 3.84 3.16 -4.32
C LEU A 57 3.95 4.44 -5.15
N ALA A 58 4.65 4.40 -6.28
CA ALA A 58 4.73 5.51 -7.22
C ALA A 58 3.36 5.82 -7.86
N GLY A 59 2.55 4.80 -8.10
CA GLY A 59 1.16 4.92 -8.54
C GLY A 59 0.30 5.67 -7.54
N PHE A 60 0.32 5.23 -6.27
CA PHE A 60 -0.41 5.88 -5.18
C PHE A 60 -0.02 7.35 -5.04
N GLN A 61 1.28 7.66 -4.99
CA GLN A 61 1.76 9.04 -4.83
C GLN A 61 1.33 9.96 -5.99
N ASN A 62 1.26 9.44 -7.22
CA ASN A 62 0.93 10.25 -8.40
C ASN A 62 -0.54 10.14 -8.83
N ASN A 63 -1.39 9.47 -8.04
CA ASN A 63 -2.76 9.14 -8.40
C ASN A 63 -2.87 8.50 -9.80
N ARG A 64 -1.92 7.61 -10.13
CA ARG A 64 -1.85 6.91 -11.41
C ARG A 64 -2.27 5.45 -11.22
N ARG A 65 -3.08 4.96 -12.15
CA ARG A 65 -3.46 3.55 -12.20
C ARG A 65 -2.23 2.69 -12.52
N VAL A 66 -1.91 1.75 -11.64
CA VAL A 66 -0.84 0.77 -11.83
C VAL A 66 -1.47 -0.58 -12.12
N MET A 67 -1.10 -1.18 -13.24
CA MET A 67 -1.53 -2.53 -13.59
C MET A 67 -0.42 -3.51 -13.20
N VAL A 68 -0.69 -4.37 -12.21
CA VAL A 68 0.21 -5.46 -11.81
C VAL A 68 -0.26 -6.74 -12.49
N GLN A 69 0.53 -7.27 -13.42
CA GLN A 69 0.28 -8.58 -14.06
C GLN A 69 1.37 -9.58 -13.67
N GLY A 70 0.98 -10.85 -13.52
CA GLY A 70 1.88 -11.95 -13.20
C GLY A 70 1.18 -13.29 -13.40
N LEU A 71 1.94 -14.40 -13.39
CA LEU A 71 1.39 -15.75 -13.57
C LEU A 71 0.68 -16.25 -12.29
N HIS A 72 -0.36 -17.10 -12.41
CA HIS A 72 -1.09 -17.67 -11.27
C HIS A 72 -0.12 -18.21 -10.19
N GLY A 73 -0.24 -17.73 -8.94
CA GLY A 73 0.62 -18.12 -7.81
C GLY A 73 1.54 -17.02 -7.22
N SER A 74 1.73 -15.87 -7.90
CA SER A 74 2.61 -14.79 -7.41
C SER A 74 1.94 -13.74 -6.51
N GLY A 75 0.90 -14.12 -5.73
CA GLY A 75 0.25 -13.19 -4.81
C GLY A 75 -0.39 -11.96 -5.46
N LYS A 76 -1.23 -12.13 -6.49
CA LYS A 76 -2.01 -11.00 -7.07
C LYS A 76 -3.40 -10.84 -6.47
N SER A 77 -3.88 -11.86 -5.77
CA SER A 77 -5.27 -11.94 -5.32
C SER A 77 -5.46 -11.46 -3.88
N THR A 78 -4.41 -11.01 -3.19
CA THR A 78 -4.46 -10.57 -1.79
C THR A 78 -3.95 -9.14 -1.63
N SER A 79 -4.30 -8.25 -2.56
CA SER A 79 -4.23 -6.81 -2.33
C SER A 79 -5.56 -6.37 -1.74
N TYR A 80 -5.63 -6.32 -0.41
CA TYR A 80 -6.56 -5.47 0.34
C TYR A 80 -5.75 -4.36 1.00
#